data_AF-A0A845E3P1-F1
#
_entry.id   AF-A0A845E3P1-F1
#
_cell.length_a   1.000
_cell.length_b   1.000
_cell.length_c   1.000
_cell.angle_alpha   90.00
_cell.angle_beta   90.00
_cell.angle_gamma   90.00
#
_symmetry.space_group_name_H-M   'P 1'
#
loop_
_entity.id
_entity.type
_entity.pdbx_description
1 polymer ?
#
loop_
_entity_poly.entity_id
_entity_poly.type
_entity_poly.pdbx_seq_one_letter_code
_entity_poly.pdbx_strand_id
1 'polypeptide(L)'
;MEDLFKQARKEFEQKQYTDEQHKRIKQNVHNALNENPKPRRNRNNFVYIASAAAIFMAILFGTSFLSPTVSNVMAKFPIIGSIFDSEDVEPVSEDIHDLLNSKDIKVHAVNNHVLEKTYEISIEGGDRYFNTVNEKVKNQVENLLEEKGLSAYKVDVVQYTGQDMMQLPEKVTKDQKMLSEEQQIQEKLTDMGYSPGLAFYLPTEEVFTVGVKMEKKTFQNNYPELKQEVSSLINSFGRENYNVEVFRYIEGTVIEEASYDTWGDMTGPFAAGRKQQILNSYLEDEGDIKGEIDFSFSPDVITIYADNKEMDVKAVKNALPEKLETVTFGTLEIKYRLMGGDQASKETIALDISRKLTVALAGQEGLHVNNVGANYKNDQFNIYVNTTLDASDDTNSTITEIENQITEYFNTPEGQEFLNNEEYQVIYKGNEGDPLPQPSFG
;
A
#
# COMPACT_ATOMS: atom_id res chain seq x y z
N MET A 1 -86.93 -36.21 -50.06
CA MET A 1 -85.72 -35.67 -49.39
C MET A 1 -85.03 -34.59 -50.22
N GLU A 2 -85.02 -34.66 -51.55
CA GLU A 2 -84.36 -33.65 -52.39
C GLU A 2 -85.00 -32.25 -52.28
N ASP A 3 -86.33 -32.17 -52.15
CA ASP A 3 -87.03 -30.88 -52.01
C ASP A 3 -86.75 -30.17 -50.68
N LEU A 4 -86.50 -30.92 -49.61
CA LEU A 4 -86.12 -30.38 -48.30
C LEU A 4 -84.76 -29.69 -48.35
N PHE A 5 -83.78 -30.28 -49.05
CA PHE A 5 -82.46 -29.66 -49.22
C PHE A 5 -82.51 -28.44 -50.13
N LYS A 6 -83.32 -28.46 -51.20
CA LYS A 6 -83.50 -27.29 -52.07
C LYS A 6 -84.16 -26.14 -51.31
N GLN A 7 -85.11 -26.42 -50.43
CA GLN A 7 -85.79 -25.39 -49.64
C GLN A 7 -84.88 -24.81 -48.53
N ALA A 8 -84.12 -25.65 -47.83
CA ALA A 8 -83.14 -25.22 -46.83
C ALA A 8 -82.01 -24.36 -47.45
N ARG A 9 -81.51 -24.75 -48.63
CA ARG A 9 -80.50 -23.96 -49.35
C ARG A 9 -81.05 -22.59 -49.77
N LYS A 10 -82.28 -22.53 -50.25
CA LYS A 10 -82.92 -21.28 -50.67
C LYS A 10 -83.15 -20.32 -49.49
N GLU A 11 -83.49 -20.84 -48.30
CA GLU A 11 -83.56 -20.02 -47.09
C GLU A 11 -82.18 -19.52 -46.62
N PHE A 12 -81.15 -20.35 -46.72
CA PHE A 12 -79.79 -19.96 -46.33
C PHE A 12 -79.24 -18.85 -47.24
N GLU A 13 -79.37 -19.01 -48.56
CA GLU A 13 -78.95 -18.02 -49.56
C GLU A 13 -79.74 -16.70 -49.46
N GLN A 14 -81.02 -16.73 -49.03
CA GLN A 14 -81.83 -15.52 -48.90
C GLN A 14 -81.72 -14.80 -47.55
N LYS A 15 -81.42 -15.51 -46.45
CA LYS A 15 -81.45 -14.92 -45.09
C LYS A 15 -80.08 -14.77 -44.43
N GLN A 16 -79.06 -15.50 -44.86
CA GLN A 16 -77.79 -15.62 -44.13
C GLN A 16 -76.55 -15.34 -44.97
N TYR A 17 -76.67 -15.20 -46.29
CA TYR A 17 -75.55 -14.95 -47.19
C TYR A 17 -75.87 -13.83 -48.18
N THR A 18 -75.61 -12.58 -47.79
CA THR A 18 -75.87 -11.41 -48.64
C THR A 18 -74.79 -11.23 -49.71
N ASP A 19 -75.14 -10.63 -50.85
CA ASP A 19 -74.18 -10.29 -51.91
C ASP A 19 -73.04 -9.41 -51.38
N GLU A 20 -73.31 -8.61 -50.35
CA GLU A 20 -72.32 -7.79 -49.66
C GLU A 20 -71.29 -8.65 -48.91
N GLN A 21 -71.74 -9.71 -48.21
CA GLN A 21 -70.84 -10.68 -47.57
C GLN A 21 -70.01 -11.43 -48.63
N HIS A 22 -70.62 -11.81 -49.76
CA HIS A 22 -69.90 -12.45 -50.86
C HIS A 22 -68.81 -11.53 -51.43
N LYS A 23 -69.13 -10.26 -51.66
CA LYS A 23 -68.18 -9.26 -52.17
C LYS A 23 -67.05 -9.00 -51.17
N ARG A 24 -67.36 -8.92 -49.87
CA ARG A 24 -66.37 -8.73 -48.79
C ARG A 24 -65.40 -9.91 -48.69
N ILE A 25 -65.90 -11.14 -48.76
CA ILE A 25 -65.05 -12.34 -48.73
C ILE A 25 -64.12 -12.35 -49.96
N LYS A 26 -64.67 -12.09 -51.15
CA LYS A 26 -63.89 -12.09 -52.39
C LYS A 26 -62.80 -11.00 -52.37
N GLN A 27 -63.11 -9.81 -51.85
CA GLN A 27 -62.16 -8.70 -51.73
C GLN A 27 -61.08 -8.98 -50.67
N ASN A 28 -61.44 -9.58 -49.53
CA ASN A 28 -60.47 -9.96 -48.49
C ASN A 28 -59.52 -11.06 -48.97
N VAL A 29 -60.01 -12.06 -49.71
CA VAL A 29 -59.16 -13.10 -50.30
C VAL A 29 -58.23 -12.51 -51.36
N HIS A 30 -58.72 -11.59 -52.20
CA HIS A 30 -57.88 -10.94 -53.21
C HIS A 30 -56.79 -10.04 -52.60
N ASN A 31 -57.10 -9.35 -51.49
CA ASN A 31 -56.10 -8.56 -50.75
C ASN A 31 -55.07 -9.47 -50.05
N ALA A 32 -55.50 -10.57 -49.43
CA ALA A 32 -54.61 -11.51 -48.74
C ALA A 32 -53.63 -12.25 -49.69
N LEU A 33 -54.01 -12.44 -50.95
CA LEU A 33 -53.15 -13.08 -51.96
C LEU A 33 -52.15 -12.12 -52.63
N ASN A 34 -52.38 -10.80 -52.54
CA ASN A 34 -51.53 -9.78 -53.18
C ASN A 34 -50.63 -9.00 -52.20
N GLU A 35 -50.72 -9.24 -50.88
CA GLU A 35 -49.83 -8.63 -49.88
C GLU A 35 -48.67 -9.57 -49.52
N ASN A 36 -47.45 -9.24 -49.97
CA ASN A 36 -46.23 -9.86 -49.49
C ASN A 36 -46.06 -9.59 -47.97
N PRO A 37 -45.75 -10.61 -47.14
CA PRO A 37 -45.66 -10.43 -45.69
C PRO A 37 -44.50 -9.49 -45.32
N LYS A 38 -44.81 -8.38 -44.65
CA LYS A 38 -43.81 -7.50 -44.02
C LYS A 38 -43.20 -8.19 -42.79
N PRO A 39 -41.90 -8.00 -42.50
CA PRO A 39 -41.24 -8.70 -41.38
C PRO A 39 -41.80 -8.25 -40.03
N ARG A 40 -42.23 -9.23 -39.22
CA ARG A 40 -42.67 -9.03 -37.82
C ARG A 40 -41.46 -8.70 -36.95
N ARG A 41 -41.51 -7.54 -36.29
CA ARG A 41 -40.52 -7.08 -35.30
C ARG A 41 -40.81 -7.78 -33.97
N ASN A 42 -39.94 -8.69 -33.54
CA ASN A 42 -40.02 -9.34 -32.22
C ASN A 42 -39.85 -8.27 -31.12
N ARG A 43 -40.82 -8.17 -30.22
CA ARG A 43 -40.75 -7.33 -29.01
C ARG A 43 -40.12 -8.19 -27.91
N ASN A 44 -38.84 -7.96 -27.63
CA ASN A 44 -38.02 -8.76 -26.74
C ASN A 44 -38.54 -8.75 -25.29
N ASN A 45 -39.00 -9.90 -24.79
CA ASN A 45 -39.22 -10.17 -23.35
C ASN A 45 -37.90 -10.16 -22.54
N PHE A 46 -36.76 -9.96 -23.20
CA PHE A 46 -35.44 -9.89 -22.59
C PHE A 46 -35.30 -8.73 -21.59
N VAL A 47 -35.99 -7.62 -21.80
CA VAL A 47 -35.92 -6.44 -20.91
C VAL A 47 -36.56 -6.73 -19.54
N TYR A 48 -37.64 -7.52 -19.51
CA TYR A 48 -38.29 -7.91 -18.25
C TYR A 48 -37.49 -8.96 -17.48
N ILE A 49 -36.84 -9.88 -18.19
CA ILE A 49 -35.94 -10.87 -17.57
C ILE A 49 -34.67 -10.19 -17.07
N ALA A 50 -34.08 -9.26 -17.83
CA ALA A 50 -32.90 -8.51 -17.42
C ALA A 50 -33.18 -7.58 -16.23
N SER A 51 -34.35 -6.94 -16.18
CA SER A 51 -34.74 -6.09 -15.04
C SER A 51 -35.07 -6.92 -13.79
N ALA A 52 -35.74 -8.06 -13.93
CA ALA A 52 -35.95 -8.98 -12.81
C ALA A 52 -34.63 -9.57 -12.30
N ALA A 53 -33.69 -9.92 -13.19
CA ALA A 53 -32.35 -10.39 -12.82
C ALA A 53 -31.52 -9.29 -12.16
N ALA A 54 -31.61 -8.04 -12.61
CA ALA A 54 -30.93 -6.91 -11.98
C ALA A 54 -31.49 -6.62 -10.58
N ILE A 55 -32.80 -6.73 -10.38
CA ILE A 55 -33.43 -6.60 -9.05
C ILE A 55 -33.05 -7.79 -8.17
N PHE A 56 -33.04 -9.02 -8.70
CA PHE A 56 -32.65 -10.21 -7.94
C PHE A 56 -31.16 -10.18 -7.55
N MET A 57 -30.29 -9.71 -8.45
CA MET A 57 -28.88 -9.45 -8.14
C MET A 57 -28.72 -8.30 -7.15
N ALA A 58 -29.46 -7.20 -7.27
CA ALA A 58 -29.44 -6.11 -6.28
C ALA A 58 -29.96 -6.55 -4.90
N ILE A 59 -30.87 -7.53 -4.84
CA ILE A 59 -31.33 -8.14 -3.58
C ILE A 59 -30.28 -9.13 -3.06
N LEU A 60 -29.64 -9.94 -3.92
CA LEU A 60 -28.55 -10.84 -3.53
C LEU A 60 -27.33 -10.08 -3.00
N PHE A 61 -26.86 -9.06 -3.71
CA PHE A 61 -25.73 -8.21 -3.31
C PHE A 61 -26.12 -7.18 -2.23
N GLY A 62 -27.39 -6.76 -2.18
CA GLY A 62 -27.88 -5.84 -1.15
C GLY A 62 -28.15 -6.51 0.20
N THR A 63 -28.28 -7.84 0.24
CA THR A 63 -28.45 -8.61 1.48
C THR A 63 -27.18 -9.31 1.95
N SER A 64 -26.14 -9.43 1.11
CA SER A 64 -24.84 -9.98 1.53
C SER A 64 -24.08 -9.09 2.51
N PHE A 65 -24.36 -7.78 2.55
CA PHE A 65 -23.78 -6.86 3.55
C PHE A 65 -24.43 -6.94 4.95
N LEU A 66 -25.38 -7.86 5.17
CA LEU A 66 -25.91 -8.21 6.50
C LEU A 66 -25.88 -9.73 6.70
N SER A 67 -24.76 -10.36 6.34
CA SER A 67 -24.55 -11.81 6.41
C SER A 67 -24.55 -12.30 7.87
N PRO A 68 -25.48 -13.21 8.26
CA PRO A 68 -25.43 -13.91 9.55
C PRO A 68 -24.14 -14.71 9.76
N THR A 69 -23.35 -14.93 8.72
CA THR A 69 -22.09 -15.70 8.76
C THR A 69 -20.95 -14.90 9.39
N VAL A 70 -20.84 -13.58 9.12
CA VAL A 70 -19.92 -12.67 9.82
C VAL A 70 -20.24 -12.64 11.30
N SER A 71 -21.52 -12.49 11.63
CA SER A 71 -22.00 -12.48 13.00
C SER A 71 -21.71 -13.78 13.76
N ASN A 72 -21.68 -14.93 13.09
CA ASN A 72 -21.39 -16.22 13.71
C ASN A 72 -19.90 -16.39 14.03
N VAL A 73 -19.00 -15.92 13.16
CA VAL A 73 -17.54 -15.99 13.42
C VAL A 73 -17.11 -14.93 14.42
N MET A 74 -17.64 -13.71 14.33
CA MET A 74 -17.44 -12.70 15.39
C MET A 74 -18.00 -13.16 16.75
N ALA A 75 -19.08 -13.95 16.77
CA ALA A 75 -19.62 -14.50 18.02
C ALA A 75 -18.78 -15.64 18.60
N LYS A 76 -18.03 -16.39 17.78
CA LYS A 76 -17.21 -17.53 18.23
C LYS A 76 -15.75 -17.17 18.50
N PHE A 77 -15.17 -16.33 17.64
CA PHE A 77 -13.78 -15.86 17.74
C PHE A 77 -13.74 -14.35 17.52
N PRO A 78 -14.20 -13.57 18.52
CA PRO A 78 -14.35 -12.12 18.39
C PRO A 78 -13.03 -11.41 18.07
N ILE A 79 -11.89 -11.99 18.47
CA ILE A 79 -10.57 -11.37 18.33
C ILE A 79 -10.10 -11.35 16.87
N ILE A 80 -9.99 -12.51 16.18
CA ILE A 80 -9.57 -12.53 14.77
C ILE A 80 -10.57 -11.78 13.90
N GLY A 81 -11.88 -12.00 14.11
CA GLY A 81 -12.90 -11.31 13.32
C GLY A 81 -12.80 -9.80 13.42
N SER A 82 -12.69 -9.24 14.63
CA SER A 82 -12.59 -7.78 14.83
C SER A 82 -11.29 -7.19 14.28
N ILE A 83 -10.17 -7.90 14.39
CA ILE A 83 -8.87 -7.48 13.86
C ILE A 83 -8.87 -7.43 12.33
N PHE A 84 -9.55 -8.36 11.67
CA PHE A 84 -9.61 -8.38 10.22
C PHE A 84 -10.66 -7.46 9.61
N ASP A 85 -11.71 -7.11 10.35
CA ASP A 85 -12.74 -6.16 9.93
C ASP A 85 -12.21 -4.71 9.84
N SER A 86 -11.10 -4.44 10.52
CA SER A 86 -10.37 -3.18 10.38
C SER A 86 -9.77 -3.03 8.97
N GLU A 87 -10.06 -1.90 8.33
CA GLU A 87 -9.42 -1.51 7.06
C GLU A 87 -7.91 -1.21 7.25
N ASP A 88 -7.50 -0.88 8.48
CA ASP A 88 -6.12 -0.56 8.80
C ASP A 88 -5.24 -1.79 9.04
N VAL A 89 -3.96 -1.64 8.64
CA VAL A 89 -2.88 -2.61 8.86
C VAL A 89 -2.49 -2.70 10.35
N GLU A 90 -2.76 -1.64 11.12
CA GLU A 90 -2.57 -1.58 12.56
C GLU A 90 -3.92 -1.46 13.30
N PRO A 91 -4.68 -2.55 13.36
CA PRO A 91 -6.13 -2.55 13.62
C PRO A 91 -6.56 -2.12 15.03
N VAL A 92 -5.60 -1.85 15.93
CA VAL A 92 -5.85 -1.45 17.32
C VAL A 92 -5.26 -0.07 17.61
N SER A 93 -4.30 0.40 16.80
CA SER A 93 -3.67 1.70 16.98
C SER A 93 -4.70 2.82 16.82
N GLU A 94 -5.63 2.69 15.87
CA GLU A 94 -6.74 3.63 15.66
C GLU A 94 -7.70 3.65 16.87
N ASP A 95 -8.12 2.49 17.37
CA ASP A 95 -8.98 2.39 18.57
C ASP A 95 -8.33 3.07 19.80
N ILE A 96 -7.01 2.91 19.96
CA ILE A 96 -6.24 3.56 21.03
C ILE A 96 -6.25 5.07 20.83
N HIS A 97 -5.99 5.54 19.60
CA HIS A 97 -6.03 6.96 19.28
C HIS A 97 -7.41 7.57 19.58
N ASP A 98 -8.48 6.94 19.14
CA ASP A 98 -9.85 7.41 19.37
C ASP A 98 -10.22 7.43 20.86
N LEU A 99 -9.86 6.36 21.58
CA LEU A 99 -10.07 6.29 23.03
C LEU A 99 -9.40 7.46 23.76
N LEU A 100 -8.16 7.78 23.41
CA LEU A 100 -7.37 8.81 24.09
C LEU A 100 -7.78 10.22 23.64
N ASN A 101 -8.04 10.43 22.35
CA ASN A 101 -8.53 11.69 21.80
C ASN A 101 -9.89 12.08 22.38
N SER A 102 -10.81 11.11 22.56
CA SER A 102 -12.12 11.36 23.18
C SER A 102 -12.04 11.87 24.62
N LYS A 103 -10.87 11.76 25.26
CA LYS A 103 -10.59 12.18 26.64
C LYS A 103 -9.70 13.42 26.71
N ASP A 104 -9.51 14.13 25.60
CA ASP A 104 -8.67 15.34 25.48
C ASP A 104 -7.21 15.10 25.91
N ILE A 105 -6.70 13.90 25.60
CA ILE A 105 -5.31 13.51 25.83
C ILE A 105 -4.53 13.78 24.55
N LYS A 106 -3.41 14.52 24.66
CA LYS A 106 -2.58 14.87 23.51
C LYS A 106 -1.62 13.74 23.17
N VAL A 107 -2.05 12.84 22.30
CA VAL A 107 -1.24 11.73 21.81
C VAL A 107 -0.41 12.20 20.62
N HIS A 108 0.90 12.01 20.69
CA HIS A 108 1.81 12.24 19.58
C HIS A 108 1.81 11.05 18.62
N ALA A 109 1.98 9.84 19.15
CA ALA A 109 2.07 8.60 18.38
C ALA A 109 1.62 7.40 19.21
N VAL A 110 1.14 6.37 18.52
CA VAL A 110 0.90 5.02 19.05
C VAL A 110 1.69 4.05 18.17
N ASN A 111 2.70 3.41 18.74
CA ASN A 111 3.57 2.48 18.03
C ASN A 111 3.32 1.06 18.54
N ASN A 112 3.12 0.09 17.64
CA ASN A 112 3.07 -1.32 18.00
C ASN A 112 4.43 -2.00 17.78
N HIS A 113 5.08 -2.39 18.87
CA HIS A 113 6.25 -3.26 18.86
C HIS A 113 5.80 -4.72 18.95
N VAL A 114 5.36 -5.26 17.81
CA VAL A 114 4.70 -6.56 17.72
C VAL A 114 5.53 -7.69 18.36
N LEU A 115 6.84 -7.71 18.10
CA LEU A 115 7.74 -8.74 18.63
C LEU A 115 7.98 -8.62 20.13
N GLU A 116 7.97 -7.38 20.66
CA GLU A 116 8.12 -7.09 22.08
C GLU A 116 6.78 -7.16 22.82
N LYS A 117 5.69 -7.38 22.07
CA LYS A 117 4.30 -7.34 22.54
C LYS A 117 4.02 -6.09 23.37
N THR A 118 4.43 -4.93 22.85
CA THR A 118 4.28 -3.65 23.55
C THR A 118 3.67 -2.60 22.64
N TYR A 119 2.65 -1.92 23.12
CA TYR A 119 2.19 -0.65 22.56
C TYR A 119 2.89 0.48 23.28
N GLU A 120 3.68 1.27 22.56
CA GLU A 120 4.27 2.50 23.07
C GLU A 120 3.37 3.68 22.70
N ILE A 121 2.99 4.46 23.70
CA ILE A 121 2.13 5.64 23.54
C ILE A 121 2.93 6.87 23.91
N SER A 122 3.19 7.70 22.92
CA SER A 122 3.93 8.95 23.08
C SER A 122 2.95 10.09 23.37
N ILE A 123 3.09 10.77 24.52
CA ILE A 123 2.19 11.84 24.98
C ILE A 123 2.87 13.19 24.90
N GLU A 124 2.23 14.16 24.26
CA GLU A 124 2.70 15.54 24.21
C GLU A 124 2.48 16.29 25.54
N GLY A 125 3.44 17.13 25.91
CA GLY A 125 3.31 18.07 27.01
C GLY A 125 4.50 18.07 27.95
N GLY A 126 4.55 19.04 28.85
CA GLY A 126 5.60 19.12 29.86
C GLY A 126 5.42 18.09 30.98
N ASP A 127 6.46 17.87 31.78
CA ASP A 127 6.55 16.80 32.78
C ASP A 127 5.36 16.76 33.74
N ARG A 128 4.83 17.94 34.10
CA ARG A 128 3.65 18.04 34.98
C ARG A 128 2.42 17.41 34.34
N TYR A 129 2.20 17.66 33.05
CA TYR A 129 1.07 17.06 32.33
C TYR A 129 1.30 15.56 32.20
N PHE A 130 2.48 15.15 31.71
CA PHE A 130 2.84 13.73 31.55
C PHE A 130 2.65 12.92 32.85
N ASN A 131 3.24 13.39 33.96
CA ASN A 131 3.11 12.72 35.27
C ASN A 131 1.67 12.67 35.80
N THR A 132 0.76 13.50 35.27
CA THR A 132 -0.66 13.46 35.64
C THR A 132 -1.44 12.45 34.80
N VAL A 133 -1.04 12.24 33.53
CA VAL A 133 -1.83 11.47 32.57
C VAL A 133 -1.25 10.08 32.29
N ASN A 134 0.03 9.82 32.52
CA ASN A 134 0.70 8.57 32.09
C ASN A 134 0.03 7.29 32.62
N GLU A 135 -0.23 7.21 33.93
CA GLU A 135 -0.90 6.07 34.57
C GLU A 135 -2.34 5.95 34.07
N LYS A 136 -3.03 7.06 33.86
CA LYS A 136 -4.40 7.06 33.34
C LYS A 136 -4.44 6.51 31.92
N VAL A 137 -3.51 6.92 31.06
CA VAL A 137 -3.38 6.42 29.69
C VAL A 137 -3.05 4.94 29.70
N LYS A 138 -2.04 4.54 30.48
CA LYS A 138 -1.64 3.13 30.60
C LYS A 138 -2.81 2.24 30.97
N ASN A 139 -3.49 2.53 32.07
CA ASN A 139 -4.63 1.74 32.53
C ASN A 139 -5.79 1.72 31.51
N GLN A 140 -6.04 2.83 30.81
CA GLN A 140 -7.13 2.89 29.82
C GLN A 140 -6.84 2.03 28.59
N VAL A 141 -5.60 2.04 28.12
CA VAL A 141 -5.21 1.22 26.97
C VAL A 141 -5.08 -0.24 27.37
N GLU A 142 -4.55 -0.56 28.55
CA GLU A 142 -4.55 -1.93 29.07
C GLU A 142 -5.97 -2.50 29.19
N ASN A 143 -6.93 -1.71 29.70
CA ASN A 143 -8.34 -2.13 29.74
C ASN A 143 -8.93 -2.34 28.35
N LEU A 144 -8.64 -1.47 27.38
CA LEU A 144 -9.10 -1.64 25.99
C LEU A 144 -8.55 -2.93 25.37
N LEU A 145 -7.26 -3.19 25.58
CA LEU A 145 -6.62 -4.42 25.12
C LEU A 145 -7.23 -5.65 25.79
N GLU A 146 -7.49 -5.61 27.10
CA GLU A 146 -8.16 -6.68 27.84
C GLU A 146 -9.59 -6.93 27.31
N GLU A 147 -10.38 -5.86 27.10
CA GLU A 147 -11.73 -5.95 26.52
C GLU A 147 -11.74 -6.57 25.11
N LYS A 148 -10.66 -6.36 24.35
CA LYS A 148 -10.44 -6.97 23.02
C LYS A 148 -9.79 -8.36 23.08
N GLY A 149 -9.50 -8.89 24.28
CA GLY A 149 -8.84 -10.19 24.46
C GLY A 149 -7.35 -10.21 24.11
N LEU A 150 -6.71 -9.03 24.08
CA LEU A 150 -5.32 -8.79 23.71
C LEU A 150 -4.40 -8.57 24.94
N SER A 151 -4.71 -9.22 26.07
CA SER A 151 -4.04 -9.01 27.37
C SER A 151 -2.56 -9.38 27.40
N ALA A 152 -2.04 -10.10 26.40
CA ALA A 152 -0.61 -10.38 26.30
C ALA A 152 0.23 -9.16 25.89
N TYR A 153 -0.41 -8.13 25.31
CA TYR A 153 0.27 -6.87 25.01
C TYR A 153 0.41 -6.01 26.27
N LYS A 154 1.60 -5.45 26.43
CA LYS A 154 1.91 -4.45 27.46
C LYS A 154 1.74 -3.05 26.89
N VAL A 155 1.54 -2.09 27.78
CA VAL A 155 1.49 -0.67 27.42
C VAL A 155 2.64 0.06 28.07
N ASP A 156 3.47 0.71 27.25
CA ASP A 156 4.45 1.70 27.68
C ASP A 156 3.96 3.09 27.32
N VAL A 157 4.15 4.04 28.23
CA VAL A 157 3.71 5.41 28.04
C VAL A 157 4.90 6.33 28.22
N VAL A 158 5.31 6.96 27.13
CA VAL A 158 6.51 7.80 27.06
C VAL A 158 6.13 9.26 26.86
N GLN A 159 6.95 10.15 27.40
CA GLN A 159 6.76 11.57 27.19
C GLN A 159 7.37 11.95 25.84
N TYR A 160 6.55 12.53 24.97
CA TYR A 160 7.06 13.17 23.77
C TYR A 160 7.80 14.45 24.15
N THR A 161 9.12 14.41 24.09
CA THR A 161 9.98 15.56 24.38
C THR A 161 10.29 16.40 23.13
N GLY A 162 9.71 16.06 21.98
CA GLY A 162 10.14 16.60 20.68
C GLY A 162 11.45 15.99 20.18
N GLN A 163 11.97 14.95 20.85
CA GLN A 163 13.23 14.28 20.50
C GLN A 163 13.07 13.07 19.56
N ASP A 164 11.92 12.90 18.89
CA ASP A 164 11.83 11.96 17.74
C ASP A 164 12.51 12.48 16.47
N MET A 165 13.17 13.64 16.56
CA MET A 165 14.35 13.86 15.75
C MET A 165 15.52 13.23 16.51
N MET A 166 16.06 12.11 16.02
CA MET A 166 17.45 11.67 16.28
C MET A 166 18.26 12.90 16.66
N GLN A 167 18.82 12.98 17.86
CA GLN A 167 19.54 14.17 18.35
C GLN A 167 20.39 14.74 17.22
N LEU A 168 19.88 15.78 16.57
CA LEU A 168 20.60 16.49 15.54
C LEU A 168 21.82 17.04 16.29
N PRO A 169 23.05 16.76 15.83
CA PRO A 169 24.21 17.42 16.40
C PRO A 169 23.92 18.92 16.40
N GLU A 170 24.25 19.56 17.52
CA GLU A 170 24.07 20.99 17.76
C GLU A 170 24.30 21.75 16.46
N LYS A 171 23.26 22.48 15.98
CA LYS A 171 23.21 23.15 14.67
C LYS A 171 24.58 23.75 14.38
N VAL A 172 25.35 23.11 13.49
CA VAL A 172 26.67 23.60 13.11
C VAL A 172 26.42 24.90 12.37
N THR A 173 26.48 26.03 13.08
CA THR A 173 26.39 27.34 12.47
C THR A 173 27.52 27.43 11.48
N LYS A 174 27.19 27.45 10.18
CA LYS A 174 28.14 27.79 9.13
C LYS A 174 28.87 29.05 9.54
N ASP A 175 30.18 28.95 9.73
CA ASP A 175 30.99 30.14 9.90
C ASP A 175 30.92 30.95 8.60
N GLN A 176 30.72 32.28 8.71
CA GLN A 176 30.63 33.20 7.56
C GLN A 176 31.76 33.02 6.54
N LYS A 177 32.90 32.51 6.99
CA LYS A 177 34.04 32.12 6.16
C LYS A 177 33.66 31.08 5.09
N MET A 178 32.97 30.00 5.46
CA MET A 178 32.56 28.95 4.52
C MET A 178 31.59 29.47 3.47
N LEU A 179 30.62 30.30 3.87
CA LEU A 179 29.71 30.96 2.92
C LEU A 179 30.46 31.82 1.89
N SER A 180 31.49 32.55 2.34
CA SER A 180 32.32 33.35 1.44
C SER A 180 33.22 32.49 0.54
N GLU A 181 33.67 31.33 1.02
CA GLU A 181 34.45 30.37 0.24
C GLU A 181 33.58 29.76 -0.86
N GLU A 182 32.34 29.36 -0.54
CA GLU A 182 31.35 28.82 -1.50
C GLU A 182 31.09 29.79 -2.66
N GLN A 183 30.87 31.08 -2.37
CA GLN A 183 30.68 32.11 -3.40
C GLN A 183 31.91 32.26 -4.29
N GLN A 184 33.12 32.33 -3.69
CA GLN A 184 34.37 32.44 -4.44
C GLN A 184 34.63 31.20 -5.30
N ILE A 185 34.21 30.02 -4.86
CA ILE A 185 34.31 28.79 -5.63
C ILE A 185 33.42 28.86 -6.86
N GLN A 186 32.17 29.31 -6.71
CA GLN A 186 31.25 29.50 -7.85
C GLN A 186 31.78 30.53 -8.85
N GLU A 187 32.32 31.66 -8.38
CA GLU A 187 32.93 32.68 -9.23
C GLU A 187 34.11 32.09 -10.03
N LYS A 188 35.04 31.38 -9.38
CA LYS A 188 36.18 30.76 -10.06
C LYS A 188 35.77 29.67 -11.06
N LEU A 189 34.75 28.87 -10.74
CA LEU A 189 34.19 27.90 -11.69
C LEU A 189 33.59 28.61 -12.92
N THR A 190 32.98 29.77 -12.71
CA THR A 190 32.45 30.60 -13.79
C THR A 190 33.57 31.16 -14.67
N ASP A 191 34.68 31.62 -14.07
CA ASP A 191 35.88 32.08 -14.79
C ASP A 191 36.53 30.95 -15.61
N MET A 192 36.41 29.70 -15.14
CA MET A 192 36.86 28.49 -15.86
C MET A 192 35.89 28.08 -16.99
N GLY A 193 34.76 28.78 -17.15
CA GLY A 193 33.78 28.54 -18.21
C GLY A 193 32.67 27.56 -17.85
N TYR A 194 32.54 27.18 -16.58
CA TYR A 194 31.42 26.39 -16.09
C TYR A 194 30.22 27.27 -15.72
N SER A 195 29.04 26.67 -15.67
CA SER A 195 27.82 27.31 -15.15
C SER A 195 27.46 26.65 -13.82
N PRO A 196 28.03 27.06 -12.67
CA PRO A 196 27.72 26.44 -11.39
C PRO A 196 26.26 26.71 -11.00
N GLY A 197 25.60 25.67 -10.48
CA GLY A 197 24.32 25.76 -9.78
C GLY A 197 24.57 25.85 -8.28
N LEU A 198 24.20 24.81 -7.52
CA LEU A 198 24.47 24.71 -6.09
C LEU A 198 25.95 24.44 -5.78
N ALA A 199 26.49 25.06 -4.74
CA ALA A 199 27.82 24.78 -4.20
C ALA A 199 27.85 25.00 -2.68
N PHE A 200 28.21 24.00 -1.88
CA PHE A 200 28.24 24.13 -0.43
C PHE A 200 29.13 23.11 0.29
N TYR A 201 29.56 23.47 1.50
CA TYR A 201 30.25 22.59 2.44
C TYR A 201 29.27 21.82 3.32
N LEU A 202 29.67 20.58 3.64
CA LEU A 202 29.08 19.72 4.66
C LEU A 202 30.16 19.45 5.73
N PRO A 203 30.26 20.31 6.75
CA PRO A 203 31.39 20.29 7.68
C PRO A 203 31.50 18.99 8.48
N THR A 204 30.37 18.39 8.86
CA THR A 204 30.30 17.14 9.63
C THR A 204 30.75 15.93 8.82
N GLU A 205 30.50 15.92 7.51
CA GLU A 205 30.87 14.82 6.60
C GLU A 205 32.27 15.01 5.99
N GLU A 206 32.88 16.19 6.16
CA GLU A 206 34.08 16.61 5.42
C GLU A 206 33.87 16.45 3.90
N VAL A 207 32.71 16.91 3.39
CA VAL A 207 32.37 16.84 1.96
C VAL A 207 32.08 18.24 1.42
N PHE A 208 32.55 18.51 0.21
CA PHE A 208 32.15 19.66 -0.59
C PHE A 208 31.37 19.18 -1.82
N THR A 209 30.17 19.71 -2.00
CA THR A 209 29.27 19.30 -3.08
C THR A 209 29.04 20.46 -4.03
N VAL A 210 29.18 20.23 -5.34
CA VAL A 210 28.91 21.23 -6.38
C VAL A 210 28.14 20.64 -7.56
N GLY A 211 27.09 21.34 -7.96
CA GLY A 211 26.32 21.09 -9.18
C GLY A 211 26.78 22.00 -10.29
N VAL A 212 27.01 21.46 -11.49
CA VAL A 212 27.33 22.26 -12.69
C VAL A 212 26.28 22.02 -13.76
N LYS A 213 25.70 23.10 -14.27
CA LYS A 213 24.75 23.08 -15.37
C LYS A 213 25.49 22.82 -16.68
N MET A 214 25.28 21.65 -17.26
CA MET A 214 25.87 21.27 -18.54
C MET A 214 25.12 20.08 -19.16
N GLU A 215 25.28 19.92 -20.47
CA GLU A 215 24.73 18.79 -21.23
C GLU A 215 25.22 17.43 -20.71
N LYS A 216 24.34 16.42 -20.68
CA LYS A 216 24.61 15.08 -20.11
C LYS A 216 25.90 14.44 -20.62
N LYS A 217 26.05 14.38 -21.95
CA LYS A 217 27.24 13.78 -22.58
C LYS A 217 28.52 14.56 -22.27
N THR A 218 28.41 15.88 -22.18
CA THR A 218 29.53 16.75 -21.82
C THR A 218 29.95 16.54 -20.37
N PHE A 219 28.98 16.40 -19.46
CA PHE A 219 29.24 16.09 -18.04
C PHE A 219 30.01 14.78 -17.91
N GLN A 220 29.50 13.71 -18.53
CA GLN A 220 30.11 12.37 -18.47
C GLN A 220 31.57 12.37 -18.95
N ASN A 221 31.87 13.07 -20.04
CA ASN A 221 33.21 13.13 -20.60
C ASN A 221 34.20 13.95 -19.75
N ASN A 222 33.71 15.00 -19.09
CA ASN A 222 34.56 15.96 -18.37
C ASN A 222 34.56 15.73 -16.85
N TYR A 223 33.79 14.76 -16.34
CA TYR A 223 33.63 14.51 -14.90
C TYR A 223 34.95 14.36 -14.13
N PRO A 224 35.94 13.54 -14.57
CA PRO A 224 37.18 13.37 -13.82
C PRO A 224 37.99 14.67 -13.71
N GLU A 225 38.03 15.45 -14.79
CA GLU A 225 38.72 16.73 -14.85
C GLU A 225 38.04 17.76 -13.95
N LEU A 226 36.72 17.93 -14.08
CA LEU A 226 35.94 18.84 -13.25
C LEU A 226 36.07 18.53 -11.75
N LYS A 227 36.03 17.24 -11.36
CA LYS A 227 36.24 16.83 -9.97
C LYS A 227 37.64 17.21 -9.46
N GLN A 228 38.66 17.03 -10.29
CA GLN A 228 40.03 17.39 -9.94
C GLN A 228 40.22 18.91 -9.82
N GLU A 229 39.59 19.69 -10.69
CA GLU A 229 39.61 21.15 -10.63
C GLU A 229 38.93 21.68 -9.37
N VAL A 230 37.73 21.19 -9.06
CA VAL A 230 37.00 21.53 -7.83
C VAL A 230 37.82 21.14 -6.60
N SER A 231 38.46 19.96 -6.60
CA SER A 231 39.34 19.53 -5.50
C SER A 231 40.54 20.47 -5.32
N SER A 232 41.20 20.83 -6.43
CA SER A 232 42.32 21.78 -6.39
C SER A 232 41.89 23.15 -5.86
N LEU A 233 40.68 23.57 -6.22
CA LEU A 233 40.09 24.82 -5.81
C LEU A 233 39.78 24.85 -4.30
N ILE A 234 39.12 23.83 -3.75
CA ILE A 234 38.86 23.78 -2.30
C ILE A 234 40.15 23.62 -1.48
N ASN A 235 41.16 22.91 -2.01
CA ASN A 235 42.47 22.78 -1.36
C ASN A 235 43.17 24.15 -1.25
N SER A 236 42.95 25.06 -2.21
CA SER A 236 43.47 26.43 -2.12
C SER A 236 42.92 27.24 -0.93
N PHE A 237 41.78 26.81 -0.37
CA PHE A 237 41.19 27.36 0.85
C PHE A 237 41.60 26.59 2.14
N GLY A 238 42.52 25.63 2.02
CA GLY A 238 43.00 24.82 3.14
C GLY A 238 42.04 23.69 3.54
N ARG A 239 41.24 23.16 2.60
CA ARG A 239 40.26 22.08 2.81
C ARG A 239 40.74 20.74 2.25
N GLU A 240 41.99 20.39 2.50
CA GLU A 240 42.64 19.18 1.95
C GLU A 240 42.00 17.86 2.42
N ASN A 241 41.32 17.89 3.57
CA ASN A 241 40.60 16.75 4.14
C ASN A 241 39.20 16.56 3.55
N TYR A 242 38.71 17.47 2.71
CA TYR A 242 37.35 17.39 2.18
C TYR A 242 37.28 16.52 0.93
N ASN A 243 36.32 15.59 0.90
CA ASN A 243 35.94 14.86 -0.29
C ASN A 243 35.12 15.75 -1.24
N VAL A 244 35.30 15.59 -2.55
CA VAL A 244 34.56 16.35 -3.56
C VAL A 244 33.49 15.49 -4.22
N GLU A 245 32.25 15.99 -4.19
CA GLU A 245 31.10 15.49 -4.93
C GLU A 245 30.74 16.50 -6.03
N VAL A 246 30.72 16.03 -7.28
CA VAL A 246 30.27 16.84 -8.42
C VAL A 246 29.08 16.13 -9.07
N PHE A 247 28.05 16.90 -9.40
CA PHE A 247 26.87 16.40 -10.12
C PHE A 247 26.42 17.37 -11.23
N ARG A 248 25.58 16.88 -12.14
CA ARG A 248 24.98 17.70 -13.19
C ARG A 248 23.79 18.44 -12.61
N TYR A 249 23.82 19.75 -12.58
CA TYR A 249 22.71 20.57 -12.08
C TYR A 249 21.65 20.74 -13.17
N ILE A 250 20.39 20.46 -12.83
CA ILE A 250 19.25 20.49 -13.75
C ILE A 250 18.24 21.53 -13.25
N GLU A 251 18.09 22.62 -13.99
CA GLU A 251 17.08 23.63 -13.69
C GLU A 251 15.66 23.10 -13.93
N GLY A 252 14.70 23.60 -13.15
CA GLY A 252 13.28 23.26 -13.22
C GLY A 252 12.92 21.93 -12.54
N THR A 253 13.81 21.37 -11.74
CA THR A 253 13.62 20.10 -11.02
C THR A 253 13.68 20.32 -9.51
N VAL A 254 13.34 19.29 -8.73
CA VAL A 254 13.35 19.33 -7.26
C VAL A 254 14.67 19.82 -6.63
N ILE A 255 15.80 19.69 -7.34
CA ILE A 255 17.11 20.20 -6.86
C ILE A 255 17.27 21.72 -6.98
N GLU A 256 16.41 22.41 -7.71
CA GLU A 256 16.38 23.88 -7.73
C GLU A 256 15.59 24.43 -6.53
N GLU A 257 14.53 23.74 -6.12
CA GLU A 257 13.71 24.10 -4.95
C GLU A 257 14.41 23.74 -3.62
N ALA A 258 15.40 22.85 -3.70
CA ALA A 258 16.32 22.52 -2.64
C ALA A 258 17.17 23.71 -2.19
N SER A 259 16.73 24.41 -1.16
CA SER A 259 17.54 25.44 -0.49
C SER A 259 18.64 24.82 0.39
N TYR A 260 19.70 25.58 0.63
CA TYR A 260 20.71 25.20 1.62
C TYR A 260 20.09 24.94 3.01
N ASP A 261 19.08 25.69 3.41
CA ASP A 261 18.42 25.54 4.71
C ASP A 261 17.63 24.21 4.81
N THR A 262 17.11 23.70 3.68
CA THR A 262 16.47 22.38 3.62
C THR A 262 17.48 21.23 3.60
N TRP A 263 18.75 21.48 3.22
CA TRP A 263 19.81 20.46 3.12
C TRP A 263 20.73 20.45 4.35
N GLY A 264 20.89 21.61 5.01
CA GLY A 264 21.74 21.81 6.18
C GLY A 264 21.13 21.34 7.50
N ASP A 265 19.80 21.26 7.61
CA ASP A 265 19.10 20.69 8.77
C ASP A 265 19.05 19.14 8.74
N MET A 266 19.57 18.49 7.68
CA MET A 266 19.62 17.03 7.54
C MET A 266 20.92 16.40 8.09
N THR A 267 21.35 16.76 9.30
CA THR A 267 22.55 16.15 9.92
C THR A 267 22.20 14.89 10.72
N GLY A 268 22.06 13.78 9.99
CA GLY A 268 21.92 12.41 10.49
C GLY A 268 22.21 11.44 9.33
N PRO A 269 21.79 10.16 9.36
CA PRO A 269 21.90 9.23 8.22
C PRO A 269 21.14 9.65 6.93
N PHE A 270 20.79 10.94 6.83
CA PHE A 270 20.10 11.64 5.76
C PHE A 270 21.02 12.15 4.63
N ALA A 271 22.25 11.65 4.52
CA ALA A 271 22.94 11.59 3.21
C ALA A 271 21.99 11.02 2.13
N ALA A 272 21.10 10.10 2.54
CA ALA A 272 19.92 9.66 1.80
C ALA A 272 19.09 10.78 1.16
N GLY A 273 18.73 11.85 1.88
CA GLY A 273 17.85 12.91 1.38
C GLY A 273 18.48 13.75 0.27
N ARG A 274 19.76 14.13 0.41
CA ARG A 274 20.53 14.80 -0.65
C ARG A 274 20.65 13.90 -1.89
N LYS A 275 21.06 12.64 -1.68
CA LYS A 275 21.22 11.67 -2.77
C LYS A 275 19.89 11.41 -3.48
N GLN A 276 18.80 11.36 -2.73
CA GLN A 276 17.42 11.24 -3.22
C GLN A 276 17.02 12.42 -4.08
N GLN A 277 17.24 13.65 -3.64
CA GLN A 277 16.85 14.83 -4.40
C GLN A 277 17.66 14.99 -5.69
N ILE A 278 18.96 14.69 -5.65
CA ILE A 278 19.78 14.58 -6.86
C ILE A 278 19.17 13.50 -7.78
N LEU A 279 18.93 12.28 -7.29
CA LEU A 279 18.38 11.20 -8.11
C LEU A 279 17.02 11.55 -8.73
N ASN A 280 16.13 12.17 -7.95
CA ASN A 280 14.83 12.64 -8.39
C ASN A 280 14.96 13.65 -9.54
N SER A 281 15.91 14.59 -9.47
CA SER A 281 16.12 15.54 -10.58
C SER A 281 16.50 14.87 -11.91
N TYR A 282 17.34 13.82 -11.87
CA TYR A 282 17.68 13.04 -13.07
C TYR A 282 16.51 12.17 -13.58
N LEU A 283 15.54 11.87 -12.72
CA LEU A 283 14.33 11.16 -13.11
C LEU A 283 13.34 12.12 -13.78
N GLU A 284 13.13 13.31 -13.20
CA GLU A 284 12.27 14.37 -13.74
C GLU A 284 12.72 14.88 -15.11
N ASP A 285 14.04 14.94 -15.38
CA ASP A 285 14.61 15.45 -16.62
C ASP A 285 14.41 14.56 -17.86
N GLU A 286 14.33 13.24 -17.68
CA GLU A 286 14.43 12.27 -18.79
C GLU A 286 13.07 11.64 -19.19
N GLY A 287 11.97 11.99 -18.54
CA GLY A 287 10.63 11.51 -18.87
C GLY A 287 9.64 11.81 -17.76
N ASP A 288 8.35 11.84 -18.09
CA ASP A 288 7.17 12.21 -17.26
C ASP A 288 6.99 11.44 -15.93
N ILE A 289 8.03 10.88 -15.32
CA ILE A 289 8.03 10.19 -14.04
C ILE A 289 8.07 11.20 -12.88
N LYS A 290 7.22 12.23 -12.93
CA LYS A 290 7.10 13.23 -11.88
C LYS A 290 6.29 12.64 -10.71
N GLY A 291 6.96 12.35 -9.60
CA GLY A 291 6.28 12.08 -8.32
C GLY A 291 5.73 10.67 -8.12
N GLU A 292 6.06 9.70 -8.99
CA GLU A 292 5.52 8.32 -8.91
C GLU A 292 6.52 7.28 -8.35
N ILE A 293 7.76 7.67 -8.03
CA ILE A 293 8.78 6.77 -7.48
C ILE A 293 9.15 7.16 -6.05
N ASP A 294 8.94 6.24 -5.12
CA ASP A 294 9.48 6.33 -3.77
C ASP A 294 10.85 5.63 -3.68
N PHE A 295 11.74 6.18 -2.87
CA PHE A 295 13.08 5.64 -2.64
C PHE A 295 13.32 5.40 -1.16
N SER A 296 13.94 4.27 -0.83
CA SER A 296 14.61 4.07 0.45
C SER A 296 16.10 3.94 0.21
N PHE A 297 16.88 4.68 0.98
CA PHE A 297 18.34 4.66 0.93
C PHE A 297 18.89 3.99 2.18
N SER A 298 19.84 3.10 1.97
CA SER A 298 20.81 2.64 2.96
C SER A 298 22.22 2.93 2.43
N PRO A 299 23.29 2.81 3.25
CA PRO A 299 24.65 3.19 2.83
C PRO A 299 25.08 2.61 1.47
N ASP A 300 24.67 1.36 1.18
CA ASP A 300 25.08 0.63 -0.03
C ASP A 300 23.91 0.17 -0.91
N VAL A 301 22.64 0.43 -0.53
CA VAL A 301 21.45 -0.05 -1.27
C VAL A 301 20.44 1.07 -1.49
N ILE A 302 20.00 1.24 -2.73
CA ILE A 302 18.79 2.01 -3.10
C ILE A 302 17.66 1.02 -3.32
N THR A 303 16.57 1.14 -2.57
CA THR A 303 15.31 0.43 -2.85
C THR A 303 14.34 1.39 -3.50
N ILE A 304 13.75 0.95 -4.61
CA ILE A 304 12.87 1.74 -5.46
C ILE A 304 11.50 1.14 -5.38
N TYR A 305 10.55 1.95 -4.97
CA TYR A 305 9.15 1.62 -4.85
C TYR A 305 8.44 2.25 -6.04
N ALA A 306 8.10 1.42 -7.02
CA ALA A 306 7.36 1.85 -8.20
C ALA A 306 5.88 1.54 -7.99
N ASP A 307 5.02 2.55 -8.15
CA ASP A 307 3.59 2.33 -8.31
C ASP A 307 3.35 1.60 -9.64
N ASN A 308 2.72 0.44 -9.58
CA ASN A 308 2.59 -0.44 -10.75
C ASN A 308 1.47 -0.01 -11.73
N LYS A 309 0.65 1.00 -11.39
CA LYS A 309 -0.50 1.41 -12.20
C LYS A 309 -0.13 2.30 -13.38
N GLU A 310 0.90 3.13 -13.23
CA GLU A 310 1.28 4.15 -14.24
C GLU A 310 2.71 3.95 -14.77
N MET A 311 3.55 3.19 -14.05
CA MET A 311 4.98 3.12 -14.32
C MET A 311 5.45 1.89 -15.09
N ASP A 312 6.19 2.12 -16.19
CA ASP A 312 6.98 1.07 -16.84
C ASP A 312 8.25 0.77 -16.03
N VAL A 313 8.12 -0.11 -15.05
CA VAL A 313 9.20 -0.61 -14.17
C VAL A 313 10.40 -1.13 -14.98
N LYS A 314 10.16 -1.65 -16.19
CA LYS A 314 11.24 -2.14 -17.07
C LYS A 314 11.99 -0.97 -17.70
N ALA A 315 11.30 0.10 -18.08
CA ALA A 315 11.93 1.34 -18.52
C ALA A 315 12.76 1.97 -17.40
N VAL A 316 12.24 2.05 -16.18
CA VAL A 316 12.97 2.56 -15.00
C VAL A 316 14.20 1.71 -14.71
N LYS A 317 14.07 0.38 -14.70
CA LYS A 317 15.19 -0.57 -14.51
C LYS A 317 16.32 -0.40 -15.51
N ASN A 318 16.00 -0.10 -16.77
CA ASN A 318 17.01 0.08 -17.82
C ASN A 318 17.65 1.46 -17.76
N ALA A 319 16.89 2.49 -17.42
CA ALA A 319 17.38 3.87 -17.39
C ALA A 319 18.23 4.15 -16.15
N LEU A 320 17.93 3.53 -15.01
CA LEU A 320 18.52 3.93 -13.74
C LEU A 320 20.00 3.58 -13.54
N PRO A 321 20.51 2.39 -13.93
CA PRO A 321 21.93 2.11 -13.84
C PRO A 321 22.79 3.14 -14.57
N GLU A 322 22.37 3.55 -15.79
CA GLU A 322 23.03 4.62 -16.55
C GLU A 322 22.96 5.97 -15.81
N LYS A 323 21.84 6.28 -15.17
CA LYS A 323 21.66 7.52 -14.40
C LYS A 323 22.55 7.56 -13.15
N LEU A 324 22.66 6.45 -12.42
CA LEU A 324 23.54 6.34 -11.26
C LEU A 324 25.02 6.39 -11.63
N GLU A 325 25.43 5.92 -12.80
CA GLU A 325 26.81 6.12 -13.28
C GLU A 325 27.17 7.60 -13.46
N THR A 326 26.18 8.47 -13.70
CA THR A 326 26.40 9.93 -13.80
C THR A 326 26.44 10.65 -12.46
N VAL A 327 26.17 9.95 -11.36
CA VAL A 327 26.19 10.49 -10.00
C VAL A 327 27.05 9.58 -9.14
N THR A 328 28.27 9.98 -8.81
CA THR A 328 29.16 9.13 -8.01
C THR A 328 28.71 9.04 -6.56
N PHE A 329 27.74 8.16 -6.29
CA PHE A 329 27.38 7.74 -4.94
C PHE A 329 28.15 6.50 -4.46
N GLY A 330 29.11 6.01 -5.26
CA GLY A 330 29.79 4.74 -5.06
C GLY A 330 29.11 3.60 -5.80
N THR A 331 29.46 2.35 -5.46
CA THR A 331 28.77 1.16 -5.96
C THR A 331 27.53 0.94 -5.10
N LEU A 332 26.35 1.12 -5.68
CA LEU A 332 25.07 0.93 -4.98
C LEU A 332 24.34 -0.28 -5.55
N GLU A 333 23.87 -1.17 -4.67
CA GLU A 333 22.91 -2.21 -5.02
C GLU A 333 21.54 -1.55 -5.26
N ILE A 334 20.88 -1.88 -6.37
CA ILE A 334 19.54 -1.37 -6.66
C ILE A 334 18.51 -2.49 -6.47
N LYS A 335 17.58 -2.29 -5.54
CA LYS A 335 16.42 -3.16 -5.32
C LYS A 335 15.18 -2.49 -5.86
N TYR A 336 14.29 -3.28 -6.46
CA TYR A 336 13.02 -2.81 -6.96
C TYR A 336 11.89 -3.51 -6.20
N ARG A 337 10.95 -2.74 -5.67
CA ARG A 337 9.72 -3.18 -5.02
C ARG A 337 8.56 -2.51 -5.74
N LEU A 338 7.49 -3.26 -5.97
CA LEU A 338 6.26 -2.72 -6.54
C LEU A 338 5.31 -2.38 -5.40
N MET A 339 4.78 -1.17 -5.40
CA MET A 339 3.69 -0.78 -4.50
C MET A 339 2.41 -0.67 -5.34
N GLY A 340 1.27 -1.08 -4.77
CA GLY A 340 -0.03 -0.58 -5.23
C GLY A 340 -0.60 -1.09 -6.54
N GLY A 341 -0.72 -2.41 -6.75
CA GLY A 341 -1.69 -2.91 -7.75
C GLY A 341 -3.10 -2.82 -7.22
N ASP A 342 -4.08 -2.48 -8.07
CA ASP A 342 -5.51 -2.66 -7.73
C ASP A 342 -5.87 -4.11 -7.38
N GLN A 343 -4.94 -5.04 -7.62
CA GLN A 343 -4.90 -6.32 -6.94
C GLN A 343 -3.72 -6.31 -5.96
N ALA A 344 -4.02 -6.48 -4.67
CA ALA A 344 -3.00 -6.74 -3.66
C ALA A 344 -2.09 -7.86 -4.17
N SER A 345 -0.78 -7.59 -4.26
CA SER A 345 0.16 -8.63 -4.67
C SER A 345 0.10 -9.76 -3.66
N LYS A 346 0.48 -10.97 -4.07
CA LYS A 346 0.65 -12.11 -3.17
C LYS A 346 1.50 -11.73 -1.94
N GLU A 347 2.57 -10.97 -2.12
CA GLU A 347 3.37 -10.47 -1.00
C GLU A 347 2.63 -9.49 -0.09
N THR A 348 1.77 -8.64 -0.66
CA THR A 348 0.98 -7.66 0.11
C THR A 348 -0.09 -8.36 0.95
N ILE A 349 -0.83 -9.30 0.34
CA ILE A 349 -1.81 -10.16 1.02
C ILE A 349 -1.11 -10.93 2.15
N ALA A 350 0.03 -11.56 1.85
CA ALA A 350 0.80 -12.30 2.85
C ALA A 350 1.25 -11.41 4.01
N LEU A 351 1.72 -10.19 3.73
CA LEU A 351 2.17 -9.26 4.77
C LEU A 351 1.00 -8.79 5.66
N ASP A 352 -0.14 -8.47 5.07
CA ASP A 352 -1.32 -8.02 5.81
C ASP A 352 -1.89 -9.13 6.70
N ILE A 353 -2.06 -10.34 6.15
CA ILE A 353 -2.45 -11.53 6.90
C ILE A 353 -1.48 -11.80 8.05
N SER A 354 -0.17 -11.75 7.77
CA SER A 354 0.88 -11.95 8.78
C SER A 354 0.76 -10.96 9.93
N ARG A 355 0.56 -9.67 9.65
CA ARG A 355 0.43 -8.63 10.68
C ARG A 355 -0.84 -8.81 11.49
N LYS A 356 -2.00 -8.92 10.84
CA LYS A 356 -3.30 -9.06 11.50
C LYS A 356 -3.37 -10.32 12.36
N LEU A 357 -2.91 -11.47 11.84
CA LEU A 357 -2.82 -12.69 12.65
C LEU A 357 -1.82 -12.57 13.79
N THR A 358 -0.71 -11.87 13.60
CA THR A 358 0.22 -11.66 14.71
C THR A 358 -0.42 -10.83 15.83
N VAL A 359 -1.10 -9.73 15.49
CA VAL A 359 -1.83 -8.93 16.49
C VAL A 359 -2.85 -9.79 17.21
N ALA A 360 -3.72 -10.48 16.47
CA ALA A 360 -4.80 -11.25 17.06
C ALA A 360 -4.32 -12.44 17.91
N LEU A 361 -3.36 -13.22 17.43
CA LEU A 361 -2.92 -14.46 18.09
C LEU A 361 -1.85 -14.21 19.15
N ALA A 362 -0.87 -13.34 18.90
CA ALA A 362 0.19 -13.06 19.87
C ALA A 362 -0.31 -12.24 21.07
N GLY A 363 -1.42 -11.51 20.89
CA GLY A 363 -2.12 -10.77 21.93
C GLY A 363 -2.89 -11.63 22.92
N GLN A 364 -3.14 -12.90 22.62
CA GLN A 364 -3.84 -13.81 23.52
C GLN A 364 -2.83 -14.53 24.43
N GLU A 365 -2.92 -14.30 25.74
CA GLU A 365 -1.94 -14.78 26.72
C GLU A 365 -1.79 -16.30 26.73
N GLY A 366 -2.89 -17.04 26.52
CA GLY A 366 -2.91 -18.51 26.53
C GLY A 366 -2.40 -19.19 25.26
N LEU A 367 -2.19 -18.46 24.15
CA LEU A 367 -1.81 -19.09 22.88
C LEU A 367 -0.29 -19.24 22.68
N HIS A 368 0.52 -18.55 23.49
CA HIS A 368 1.99 -18.64 23.44
C HIS A 368 2.60 -18.31 22.06
N VAL A 369 1.87 -17.59 21.20
CA VAL A 369 2.34 -17.17 19.86
C VAL A 369 3.31 -16.00 19.99
N ASN A 370 4.46 -16.09 19.32
CA ASN A 370 5.46 -15.03 19.21
C ASN A 370 5.18 -14.12 18.02
N ASN A 371 5.02 -14.73 16.84
CA ASN A 371 4.66 -14.02 15.61
C ASN A 371 4.07 -14.98 14.58
N VAL A 372 3.41 -14.39 13.59
CA VAL A 372 2.90 -15.10 12.41
C VAL A 372 3.57 -14.53 11.17
N GLY A 373 4.26 -15.38 10.43
CA GLY A 373 4.74 -15.05 9.08
C GLY A 373 3.76 -15.58 8.05
N ALA A 374 3.71 -14.98 6.86
CA ALA A 374 3.07 -15.62 5.72
C ALA A 374 3.87 -15.36 4.44
N ASN A 375 3.83 -16.32 3.52
CA ASN A 375 4.46 -16.18 2.22
C ASN A 375 3.84 -17.10 1.17
N TYR A 376 4.27 -16.90 -0.06
CA TYR A 376 4.04 -17.83 -1.15
C TYR A 376 5.31 -18.62 -1.44
N LYS A 377 5.20 -19.95 -1.39
CA LYS A 377 6.29 -20.85 -1.75
C LYS A 377 5.76 -21.89 -2.72
N ASN A 378 6.34 -21.96 -3.91
CA ASN A 378 5.90 -22.86 -4.99
C ASN A 378 4.40 -22.72 -5.30
N ASP A 379 3.92 -21.47 -5.41
CA ASP A 379 2.50 -21.11 -5.62
C ASP A 379 1.52 -21.54 -4.52
N GLN A 380 2.00 -22.07 -3.39
CA GLN A 380 1.18 -22.39 -2.22
C GLN A 380 1.29 -21.26 -1.19
N PHE A 381 0.16 -20.77 -0.67
CA PHE A 381 0.12 -19.80 0.41
C PHE A 381 0.38 -20.50 1.77
N ASN A 382 1.37 -20.03 2.50
CA ASN A 382 1.80 -20.62 3.76
C ASN A 382 1.68 -19.60 4.88
N ILE A 383 1.03 -20.00 5.96
CA ILE A 383 0.97 -19.24 7.21
C ILE A 383 1.87 -19.96 8.22
N TYR A 384 2.89 -19.28 8.73
CA TYR A 384 3.83 -19.80 9.72
C TYR A 384 3.50 -19.23 11.08
N VAL A 385 3.04 -20.06 12.01
CA VAL A 385 2.79 -19.65 13.38
C VAL A 385 3.99 -20.05 14.23
N ASN A 386 4.76 -19.05 14.68
CA ASN A 386 5.90 -19.25 15.58
C ASN A 386 5.45 -19.09 17.03
N THR A 387 5.74 -20.08 17.87
CA THR A 387 5.30 -20.14 19.27
C THR A 387 6.46 -20.33 20.24
N THR A 388 6.20 -20.18 21.54
CA THR A 388 7.13 -20.58 22.62
C THR A 388 6.87 -22.00 23.13
N LEU A 389 5.99 -22.76 22.46
CA LEU A 389 5.61 -24.10 22.89
C LEU A 389 6.73 -25.11 22.58
N ASP A 390 6.91 -26.05 23.50
CA ASP A 390 7.72 -27.26 23.28
C ASP A 390 6.83 -28.40 22.76
N ALA A 391 7.39 -29.46 22.18
CA ALA A 391 6.60 -30.61 21.73
C ALA A 391 6.11 -31.44 22.95
N SER A 392 4.87 -31.21 23.39
CA SER A 392 4.22 -31.90 24.52
C SER A 392 2.73 -32.18 24.25
N ASP A 393 2.05 -32.95 25.10
CA ASP A 393 0.63 -33.25 24.93
C ASP A 393 -0.27 -32.00 25.07
N ASP A 394 0.10 -31.06 25.95
CA ASP A 394 -0.62 -29.78 26.14
C ASP A 394 -0.54 -28.90 24.88
N THR A 395 0.57 -29.00 24.13
CA THR A 395 0.82 -28.28 22.88
C THR A 395 -0.21 -28.57 21.80
N ASN A 396 -0.74 -29.79 21.74
CA ASN A 396 -1.75 -30.17 20.74
C ASN A 396 -3.05 -29.39 20.94
N SER A 397 -3.43 -29.11 22.19
CA SER A 397 -4.67 -28.37 22.50
C SER A 397 -4.55 -26.91 22.06
N THR A 398 -3.44 -26.25 22.39
CA THR A 398 -3.17 -24.86 21.99
C THR A 398 -3.03 -24.73 20.46
N ILE A 399 -2.34 -25.66 19.79
CA ILE A 399 -2.25 -25.66 18.32
C ILE A 399 -3.63 -25.84 17.68
N THR A 400 -4.46 -26.75 18.22
CA THR A 400 -5.82 -26.96 17.73
C THR A 400 -6.68 -25.70 17.92
N GLU A 401 -6.52 -24.99 19.03
CA GLU A 401 -7.20 -23.72 19.26
C GLU A 401 -6.76 -22.65 18.25
N ILE A 402 -5.45 -22.50 18.01
CA ILE A 402 -4.92 -21.56 17.01
C ILE A 402 -5.45 -21.91 15.60
N GLU A 403 -5.38 -23.18 15.21
CA GLU A 403 -5.88 -23.65 13.91
C GLU A 403 -7.37 -23.34 13.76
N ASN A 404 -8.18 -23.65 14.77
CA ASN A 404 -9.62 -23.38 14.71
C ASN A 404 -9.90 -21.89 14.53
N GLN A 405 -9.17 -20.99 15.20
CA GLN A 405 -9.33 -19.56 15.02
C GLN A 405 -8.99 -19.12 13.59
N ILE A 406 -7.86 -19.57 13.04
CA ILE A 406 -7.41 -19.25 11.67
C ILE A 406 -8.41 -19.81 10.65
N THR A 407 -8.74 -21.09 10.77
CA THR A 407 -9.57 -21.82 9.81
C THR A 407 -11.02 -21.36 9.84
N GLU A 408 -11.60 -21.09 11.00
CA GLU A 408 -12.98 -20.60 11.07
C GLU A 408 -13.10 -19.20 10.45
N TYR A 409 -12.13 -18.30 10.66
CA TYR A 409 -12.13 -17.00 10.00
C TYR A 409 -11.96 -17.14 8.48
N PHE A 410 -10.93 -17.84 8.02
CA PHE A 410 -10.69 -17.97 6.59
C PHE A 410 -11.72 -18.81 5.83
N ASN A 411 -12.59 -19.55 6.52
CA ASN A 411 -13.73 -20.23 5.90
C ASN A 411 -14.98 -19.32 5.76
N THR A 412 -14.94 -18.09 6.26
CA THR A 412 -16.00 -17.10 6.00
C THR A 412 -15.91 -16.53 4.58
N PRO A 413 -17.01 -15.98 4.02
CA PRO A 413 -16.94 -15.23 2.77
C PRO A 413 -15.89 -14.12 2.78
N GLU A 414 -15.78 -13.40 3.89
CA GLU A 414 -14.88 -12.26 4.08
C GLU A 414 -13.42 -12.74 4.14
N GLY A 415 -13.16 -13.81 4.90
CA GLY A 415 -11.83 -14.42 4.96
C GLY A 415 -11.41 -15.04 3.62
N GLN A 416 -12.33 -15.65 2.87
CA GLN A 416 -12.06 -16.16 1.53
C GLN A 416 -11.80 -15.02 0.53
N GLU A 417 -12.55 -13.92 0.61
CA GLU A 417 -12.29 -12.72 -0.18
C GLU A 417 -10.90 -12.15 0.14
N PHE A 418 -10.54 -12.09 1.42
CA PHE A 418 -9.22 -11.64 1.88
C PHE A 418 -8.07 -12.53 1.36
N LEU A 419 -8.29 -13.84 1.27
CA LEU A 419 -7.37 -14.80 0.66
C LEU A 419 -7.40 -14.78 -0.87
N ASN A 420 -8.23 -13.96 -1.50
CA ASN A 420 -8.50 -14.00 -2.94
C ASN A 420 -8.90 -15.42 -3.41
N ASN A 421 -9.62 -16.16 -2.57
CA ASN A 421 -10.04 -17.55 -2.75
C ASN A 421 -8.87 -18.55 -2.97
N GLU A 422 -7.68 -18.24 -2.49
CA GLU A 422 -6.53 -19.15 -2.59
C GLU A 422 -6.50 -20.16 -1.43
N GLU A 423 -6.08 -21.39 -1.74
CA GLU A 423 -5.82 -22.42 -0.74
C GLU A 423 -4.57 -22.06 0.08
N TYR A 424 -4.61 -22.36 1.37
CA TYR A 424 -3.51 -22.10 2.29
C TYR A 424 -3.18 -23.33 3.15
N GLN A 425 -1.97 -23.33 3.72
CA GLN A 425 -1.59 -24.26 4.78
C GLN A 425 -0.99 -23.52 5.96
N VAL A 426 -1.30 -23.99 7.17
CA VAL A 426 -0.72 -23.48 8.41
C VAL A 426 0.43 -24.39 8.85
N ILE A 427 1.55 -23.79 9.24
CA ILE A 427 2.77 -24.48 9.65
C ILE A 427 3.17 -23.96 11.03
N TYR A 428 3.10 -24.83 12.02
CA TYR A 428 3.43 -24.54 13.41
C TYR A 428 4.91 -24.79 13.72
N LYS A 429 5.52 -23.84 14.42
CA LYS A 429 6.91 -23.92 14.91
C LYS A 429 7.00 -23.61 16.39
N GLY A 430 7.84 -24.37 17.08
CA GLY A 430 8.13 -24.20 18.51
C GLY A 430 9.23 -23.19 18.76
N ASN A 431 9.69 -23.14 20.02
CA ASN A 431 10.61 -22.13 20.53
C ASN A 431 11.95 -22.04 19.77
N GLU A 432 12.48 -23.17 19.28
CA GLU A 432 13.73 -23.23 18.50
C GLU A 432 13.51 -23.29 16.97
N GLY A 433 12.28 -23.06 16.51
CA GLY A 433 11.90 -23.20 15.10
C GLY A 433 11.62 -24.65 14.67
N ASP A 434 11.66 -25.58 15.61
CA ASP A 434 11.32 -26.98 15.40
C ASP A 434 9.86 -27.15 14.96
N PRO A 435 9.57 -28.08 14.03
CA PRO A 435 8.21 -28.34 13.59
C PRO A 435 7.38 -28.89 14.75
N LEU A 436 6.21 -28.31 14.97
CA LEU A 436 5.23 -28.81 15.94
C LEU A 436 4.22 -29.75 15.27
N PRO A 437 3.46 -30.55 16.06
CA PRO A 437 2.41 -31.41 15.54
C PRO A 437 1.42 -30.66 14.68
N GLN A 438 1.00 -31.28 13.59
CA GLN A 438 -0.07 -30.76 12.75
C GLN A 438 -1.40 -31.31 13.28
N PRO A 439 -2.44 -30.48 13.46
CA PRO A 439 -3.75 -30.96 13.89
C PRO A 439 -4.29 -31.99 12.88
N SER A 440 -4.68 -33.17 13.37
CA SER A 440 -5.31 -34.21 12.56
C SER A 440 -6.82 -33.96 12.52
N PHE A 441 -7.31 -33.37 11.43
CA PHE A 441 -8.75 -33.31 11.18
C PHE A 441 -9.22 -34.69 10.68
N GLY A 442 -10.00 -35.38 11.51
CA GLY A 442 -10.61 -36.68 11.21
C GLY A 442 -12.00 -36.56 10.62
#